data_AF-A0A0G0SCH0-F1
#
_entry.id   AF-A0A0G0SCH0-F1
#
_cell.length_a   1.000
_cell.length_b   1.000
_cell.length_c   1.000
_cell.angle_alpha   90.00
_cell.angle_beta   90.00
_cell.angle_gamma   90.00
#
_symmetry.space_group_name_H-M   'P 1'
#
loop_
_entity.id
_entity.type
_entity.pdbx_description
1 polymer ?
#
loop_
_entity_poly.entity_id
_entity_poly.type
_entity_poly.pdbx_seq_one_letter_code
_entity_poly.pdbx_strand_id
1 'polypeptide(L)'
;MVPNKKIKESLLLMIERDQKMRKLFMKKRSNWNANVDMKNTEKLKKIINKYGWPGKSLVGEKAADAAWLIAQHADHDVKFQEKCLCLIKKAVKIGEASKKNLAYLIDRMLVKNRKKQIYGTQFRYESEQNLLKPYLIRDKKNLARRRKNAGLESFTVNMKRLRLNVGLNKKNKRKNIKEV
;
A
#
# COMPACT_ATOMS: atom_id res chain seq x y z
N MET A 1 20.71 17.08 -9.67
CA MET A 1 19.57 17.99 -9.40
C MET A 1 19.29 18.01 -7.90
N VAL A 2 19.10 19.20 -7.31
CA VAL A 2 18.71 19.33 -5.90
C VAL A 2 17.20 19.07 -5.79
N PRO A 3 16.73 18.21 -4.87
CA PRO A 3 15.30 17.94 -4.72
C PRO A 3 14.49 19.20 -4.40
N ASN A 4 13.29 19.32 -4.95
CA ASN A 4 12.35 20.39 -4.65
C ASN A 4 11.89 20.29 -3.19
N LYS A 5 12.54 21.06 -2.32
CA LYS A 5 12.36 21.04 -0.86
C LYS A 5 10.89 21.23 -0.45
N LYS A 6 10.18 22.17 -1.10
CA LYS A 6 8.78 22.47 -0.79
C LYS A 6 7.84 21.31 -1.11
N ILE A 7 8.02 20.63 -2.24
CA ILE A 7 7.20 19.45 -2.60
C ILE A 7 7.53 18.29 -1.67
N LYS A 8 8.83 18.05 -1.42
CA LYS A 8 9.31 17.02 -0.50
C LYS A 8 8.67 17.16 0.88
N GLU A 9 8.78 18.34 1.50
CA GLU A 9 8.21 18.60 2.82
C GLU A 9 6.69 18.45 2.83
N SER A 10 6.00 18.92 1.79
CA SER A 10 4.56 18.74 1.65
C SER A 10 4.16 17.27 1.65
N LEU A 11 4.83 16.43 0.84
CA LEU A 11 4.52 14.99 0.74
C LEU A 11 4.76 14.25 2.06
N LEU A 12 5.85 14.60 2.76
CA LEU A 12 6.16 13.99 4.05
C LEU A 12 5.15 14.37 5.13
N LEU A 13 4.74 15.64 5.21
CA LEU A 13 3.70 16.09 6.15
C LEU A 13 2.33 15.47 5.85
N MET A 14 1.99 15.31 4.56
CA MET A 14 0.74 14.66 4.14
C MET A 14 0.68 13.21 4.60
N ILE A 15 1.78 12.46 4.43
CA ILE A 15 1.80 11.06 4.83
C ILE A 15 1.89 10.86 6.34
N GLU A 16 2.55 11.77 7.06
CA GLU A 16 2.54 11.75 8.53
C GLU A 16 1.12 11.87 9.08
N ARG A 17 0.32 12.81 8.56
CA ARG A 17 -1.09 13.00 8.96
C ARG A 17 -1.94 11.77 8.62
N ASP A 18 -1.76 11.21 7.43
CA ASP A 18 -2.43 9.97 6.99
C ASP A 18 -2.11 8.80 7.93
N GLN A 19 -0.83 8.55 8.20
CA GLN A 19 -0.41 7.44 9.04
C GLN A 19 -0.84 7.63 10.49
N LYS A 20 -0.83 8.87 11.01
CA LYS A 20 -1.35 9.20 12.34
C LYS A 20 -2.84 8.87 12.44
N MET A 21 -3.65 9.27 11.46
CA MET A 21 -5.08 8.97 11.41
C MET A 21 -5.32 7.45 11.36
N ARG A 22 -4.62 6.72 10.48
CA ARG A 22 -4.73 5.25 10.36
C ARG A 22 -4.32 4.53 11.65
N LYS A 23 -3.24 4.96 12.29
CA LYS A 23 -2.77 4.41 13.57
C LYS A 23 -3.77 4.65 14.70
N LEU A 24 -4.38 5.83 14.77
CA LEU A 24 -5.42 6.14 15.75
C LEU A 24 -6.67 5.28 15.53
N PHE A 25 -7.13 5.15 14.28
CA PHE A 25 -8.24 4.27 13.92
C PHE A 25 -7.97 2.83 14.38
N MET A 26 -6.79 2.27 14.06
CA MET A 26 -6.44 0.90 14.43
C MET A 26 -6.31 0.69 15.95
N LYS A 27 -5.70 1.63 16.68
CA LYS A 27 -5.42 1.47 18.12
C LYS A 27 -6.60 1.82 19.02
N LYS A 28 -7.30 2.91 18.72
CA LYS A 28 -8.35 3.47 19.57
C LYS A 28 -9.75 3.16 19.07
N ARG A 29 -9.89 2.48 17.92
CA ARG A 29 -11.16 2.34 17.19
C ARG A 29 -11.86 3.69 17.00
N SER A 30 -11.06 4.76 16.84
CA SER A 30 -11.58 6.10 16.60
C SER A 30 -12.27 6.18 15.24
N ASN A 31 -13.06 7.22 15.01
CA ASN A 31 -13.69 7.43 13.71
C ASN A 31 -12.65 7.62 12.60
N TRP A 32 -12.91 6.99 11.46
CA TRP A 32 -12.14 7.18 10.24
C TRP A 32 -12.32 8.61 9.72
N ASN A 33 -11.22 9.34 9.46
CA ASN A 33 -11.31 10.67 8.89
C ASN A 33 -11.00 10.64 7.38
N ALA A 34 -12.04 10.42 6.57
CA ALA A 34 -11.93 10.36 5.11
C ALA A 34 -11.42 11.68 4.49
N ASN A 35 -11.56 12.82 5.18
CA ASN A 35 -11.09 14.12 4.70
C ASN A 35 -9.56 14.17 4.56
N VAL A 36 -8.82 13.36 5.31
CA VAL A 36 -7.36 13.25 5.16
C VAL A 36 -7.01 12.67 3.79
N ASP A 37 -7.65 11.58 3.39
CA ASP A 37 -7.41 10.95 2.08
C ASP A 37 -7.83 11.88 0.93
N MET A 38 -8.98 12.55 1.05
CA MET A 38 -9.47 13.49 0.03
C MET A 38 -8.51 14.68 -0.17
N LYS A 39 -8.13 15.35 0.91
CA LYS A 39 -7.17 16.47 0.84
C LYS A 39 -5.82 16.04 0.30
N ASN A 40 -5.34 14.86 0.70
CA ASN A 40 -4.08 14.33 0.21
C ASN A 40 -4.14 14.03 -1.28
N THR A 41 -5.25 13.44 -1.74
CA THR A 41 -5.51 13.13 -3.16
C THR A 41 -5.52 14.40 -4.00
N GLU A 42 -6.26 15.43 -3.58
CA GLU A 42 -6.33 16.70 -4.31
C GLU A 42 -4.97 17.42 -4.38
N LYS A 43 -4.19 17.39 -3.30
CA LYS A 43 -2.85 17.98 -3.31
C LYS A 43 -1.91 17.20 -4.23
N LEU A 44 -1.97 15.87 -4.23
CA LEU A 44 -1.15 15.04 -5.12
C LEU A 44 -1.54 15.25 -6.59
N LYS A 45 -2.83 15.39 -6.91
CA LYS A 45 -3.29 15.77 -8.27
C LYS A 45 -2.62 17.05 -8.76
N LYS A 46 -2.59 18.09 -7.92
CA LYS A 46 -1.94 19.37 -8.26
C LYS A 46 -0.44 19.20 -8.50
N ILE A 47 0.24 18.40 -7.68
CA ILE A 47 1.67 18.09 -7.89
C ILE A 47 1.87 17.35 -9.22
N ILE A 48 1.07 16.32 -9.48
CA ILE A 48 1.15 15.51 -10.70
C ILE A 48 0.87 16.32 -11.95
N ASN A 49 -0.13 17.21 -11.92
CA ASN A 49 -0.47 18.04 -13.06
C ASN A 49 0.64 19.04 -13.42
N LYS A 50 1.40 19.51 -12.42
CA LYS A 50 2.49 20.47 -12.64
C LYS A 50 3.84 19.84 -12.96
N TYR A 51 4.16 18.69 -12.35
CA TYR A 51 5.52 18.12 -12.39
C TYR A 51 5.57 16.69 -12.94
N GLY A 52 4.44 16.09 -13.31
CA GLY A 52 4.37 14.66 -13.55
C GLY A 52 4.51 13.85 -12.25
N TRP A 53 4.88 12.57 -12.37
CA TRP A 53 5.08 11.75 -11.18
C TRP A 53 6.23 12.33 -10.32
N PRO A 54 6.02 12.63 -9.02
CA PRO A 54 7.08 13.15 -8.16
C PRO A 54 8.06 12.03 -7.77
N GLY A 55 8.93 11.69 -8.71
CA GLY A 55 9.94 10.64 -8.59
C GLY A 55 11.12 11.02 -7.69
N LYS A 56 12.02 10.05 -7.49
CA LYS A 56 13.19 10.17 -6.61
C LYS A 56 14.04 11.41 -6.91
N SER A 57 14.28 11.72 -8.17
CA SER A 57 15.12 12.86 -8.57
C SER A 57 14.47 14.21 -8.23
N LEU A 58 13.13 14.29 -8.24
CA LEU A 58 12.42 15.53 -7.93
C LEU A 58 12.29 15.77 -6.42
N VAL A 59 11.98 14.74 -5.64
CA VAL A 59 11.58 14.93 -4.21
C VAL A 59 12.43 14.12 -3.22
N GLY A 60 13.34 13.29 -3.71
CA GLY A 60 14.07 12.31 -2.92
C GLY A 60 13.26 11.04 -2.66
N GLU A 61 13.95 9.94 -2.35
CA GLU A 61 13.33 8.61 -2.26
C GLU A 61 12.19 8.53 -1.24
N LYS A 62 12.40 9.05 -0.02
CA LYS A 62 11.37 9.03 1.05
C LYS A 62 10.08 9.75 0.64
N ALA A 63 10.18 10.89 -0.06
CA ALA A 63 9.01 11.63 -0.49
C ALA A 63 8.35 11.03 -1.74
N ALA A 64 9.13 10.37 -2.62
CA ALA A 64 8.59 9.61 -3.74
C ALA A 64 7.75 8.41 -3.24
N ASP A 65 8.21 7.73 -2.18
CA ASP A 65 7.44 6.70 -1.48
C ASP A 65 6.18 7.27 -0.80
N ALA A 66 6.27 8.46 -0.21
CA ALA A 66 5.11 9.16 0.35
C ALA A 66 4.05 9.48 -0.72
N ALA A 67 4.47 9.98 -1.89
CA ALA A 67 3.56 10.22 -3.01
C ALA A 67 2.87 8.92 -3.49
N TRP A 68 3.62 7.82 -3.57
CA TRP A 68 3.03 6.52 -3.85
C TRP A 68 2.00 6.11 -2.80
N LEU A 69 2.31 6.27 -1.51
CA LEU A 69 1.41 5.83 -0.45
C LEU A 69 0.12 6.67 -0.40
N ILE A 70 0.20 7.96 -0.71
CA ILE A 70 -0.98 8.82 -0.93
C ILE A 70 -1.84 8.28 -2.09
N ALA A 71 -1.23 7.96 -3.24
CA ALA A 71 -1.96 7.37 -4.37
C ALA A 71 -2.58 6.00 -4.02
N GLN A 72 -1.85 5.18 -3.25
CA GLN A 72 -2.29 3.88 -2.76
C GLN A 72 -3.54 3.99 -1.86
N HIS A 73 -3.72 5.10 -1.17
CA HIS A 73 -4.84 5.39 -0.26
C HIS A 73 -6.00 6.17 -0.88
N ALA A 74 -5.88 6.60 -2.14
CA ALA A 74 -6.95 7.28 -2.87
C ALA A 74 -8.08 6.33 -3.29
N ASP A 75 -8.54 5.42 -2.42
CA ASP A 75 -9.53 4.39 -2.75
C ASP A 75 -10.90 4.96 -3.13
N HIS A 76 -11.19 6.20 -2.73
CA HIS A 76 -12.40 6.90 -3.14
C HIS A 76 -12.35 7.38 -4.61
N ASP A 77 -11.16 7.52 -5.20
CA ASP A 77 -10.97 8.04 -6.56
C ASP A 77 -10.27 7.01 -7.46
N VAL A 78 -11.06 6.09 -8.03
CA VAL A 78 -10.56 5.00 -8.88
C VAL A 78 -9.82 5.53 -10.12
N LYS A 79 -10.39 6.54 -10.78
CA LYS A 79 -9.81 7.12 -12.00
C LYS A 79 -8.44 7.73 -11.71
N PHE A 80 -8.28 8.39 -10.56
CA PHE A 80 -6.99 8.90 -10.14
C PHE A 80 -5.98 7.80 -9.80
N GLN A 81 -6.41 6.72 -9.14
CA GLN A 81 -5.54 5.57 -8.89
C GLN A 81 -5.06 4.92 -10.20
N GLU A 82 -5.90 4.84 -11.22
CA GLU A 82 -5.53 4.34 -12.55
C GLU A 82 -4.51 5.26 -13.25
N LYS A 83 -4.74 6.59 -13.20
CA LYS A 83 -3.76 7.58 -13.68
C LYS A 83 -2.42 7.42 -12.97
N CYS A 84 -2.42 7.33 -11.65
CA CYS A 84 -1.21 7.11 -10.85
C CYS A 84 -0.52 5.80 -11.22
N LEU A 85 -1.27 4.71 -11.43
CA LEU A 85 -0.72 3.42 -11.84
C LEU A 85 0.00 3.53 -13.19
N CYS A 86 -0.56 4.25 -14.17
CA CYS A 86 0.13 4.50 -15.44
C CYS A 86 1.42 5.30 -15.26
N LEU A 87 1.40 6.33 -14.41
CA LEU A 87 2.55 7.19 -14.13
C LEU A 87 3.67 6.44 -13.40
N ILE A 88 3.35 5.68 -12.36
CA ILE A 88 4.31 4.86 -11.62
C ILE A 88 4.92 3.79 -12.52
N LYS A 89 4.14 3.16 -13.42
CA LYS A 89 4.70 2.21 -14.41
C LYS A 89 5.81 2.86 -15.24
N LYS A 90 5.61 4.10 -15.71
CA LYS A 90 6.63 4.85 -16.45
C LYS A 90 7.83 5.19 -15.55
N ALA A 91 7.58 5.70 -14.34
CA ALA A 91 8.62 6.06 -13.39
C ALA A 91 9.51 4.87 -12.99
N VAL A 92 8.93 3.68 -12.77
CA VAL A 92 9.69 2.46 -12.47
C VAL A 92 10.64 2.08 -13.62
N LYS A 93 10.22 2.25 -14.87
CA LYS A 93 11.07 1.92 -16.04
C LYS A 93 12.35 2.75 -16.08
N ILE A 94 12.29 3.98 -15.58
CA ILE A 94 13.42 4.92 -15.55
C ILE A 94 14.07 5.05 -14.16
N GLY A 95 13.77 4.16 -13.22
CA GLY A 95 14.38 4.16 -11.88
C GLY A 95 13.82 5.19 -10.88
N GLU A 96 12.80 5.97 -11.26
CA GLU A 96 12.21 7.05 -10.47
C GLU A 96 11.13 6.59 -9.47
N ALA A 97 10.80 5.30 -9.45
CA ALA A 97 9.86 4.70 -8.49
C ALA A 97 10.22 3.24 -8.17
N SER A 98 9.72 2.73 -7.04
CA SER A 98 9.97 1.37 -6.59
C SER A 98 9.12 0.32 -7.33
N LYS A 99 9.76 -0.77 -7.78
CA LYS A 99 9.07 -1.95 -8.34
C LYS A 99 8.10 -2.59 -7.34
N LYS A 100 8.45 -2.57 -6.06
CA LYS A 100 7.60 -3.05 -4.96
C LYS A 100 6.32 -2.21 -4.86
N ASN A 101 6.45 -0.89 -4.86
CA ASN A 101 5.33 0.03 -4.81
C ASN A 101 4.38 -0.17 -6.00
N LEU A 102 4.93 -0.34 -7.20
CA LEU A 102 4.15 -0.68 -8.39
C LEU A 102 3.37 -2.01 -8.21
N ALA A 103 4.01 -3.05 -7.70
CA ALA A 103 3.35 -4.34 -7.46
C ALA A 103 2.17 -4.25 -6.49
N TYR A 104 2.30 -3.48 -5.41
CA TYR A 104 1.21 -3.23 -4.47
C TYR A 104 0.03 -2.48 -5.11
N LEU A 105 0.30 -1.44 -5.89
CA LEU A 105 -0.76 -0.66 -6.52
C LEU A 105 -1.48 -1.44 -7.62
N ILE A 106 -0.75 -2.28 -8.39
CA ILE A 106 -1.35 -3.21 -9.35
C ILE A 106 -2.35 -4.12 -8.65
N ASP A 107 -1.94 -4.80 -7.59
CA ASP A 107 -2.81 -5.73 -6.88
C ASP A 107 -4.00 -5.03 -6.20
N ARG A 108 -3.81 -3.82 -5.65
CA ARG A 108 -4.91 -2.99 -5.10
C ARG A 108 -5.99 -2.76 -6.15
N MET A 109 -5.59 -2.33 -7.35
CA MET A 109 -6.50 -2.07 -8.46
C MET A 109 -7.18 -3.35 -8.96
N LEU A 110 -6.44 -4.47 -9.06
CA LEU A 110 -7.01 -5.76 -9.45
C LEU A 110 -8.08 -6.21 -8.45
N VAL A 111 -7.77 -6.20 -7.15
CA VAL A 111 -8.71 -6.62 -6.11
C VAL A 111 -9.94 -5.72 -6.06
N LYS A 112 -9.75 -4.40 -6.18
CA LYS A 112 -10.85 -3.43 -6.26
C LYS A 112 -11.79 -3.73 -7.42
N ASN A 113 -11.24 -4.12 -8.56
CA ASN A 113 -11.98 -4.55 -9.75
C ASN A 113 -12.42 -6.03 -9.71
N ARG A 114 -12.42 -6.67 -8.53
CA ARG A 114 -12.78 -8.09 -8.32
C ARG A 114 -11.97 -9.09 -9.17
N LYS A 115 -10.77 -8.70 -9.60
CA LYS A 115 -9.84 -9.54 -10.37
C LYS A 115 -8.81 -10.22 -9.45
N LYS A 116 -8.30 -11.36 -9.91
CA LYS A 116 -7.23 -12.08 -9.22
C LYS A 116 -5.94 -11.24 -9.22
N GLN A 117 -5.31 -11.09 -8.06
CA GLN A 117 -4.04 -10.37 -7.89
C GLN A 117 -2.84 -11.14 -8.49
N ILE A 118 -1.78 -10.41 -8.84
CA ILE A 118 -0.58 -10.94 -9.51
C ILE A 118 0.53 -11.23 -8.50
N TYR A 119 0.69 -10.37 -7.48
CA TYR A 119 1.79 -10.41 -6.52
C TYR A 119 1.37 -10.86 -5.11
N GLY A 120 0.06 -10.97 -4.85
CA GLY A 120 -0.45 -11.46 -3.56
C GLY A 120 -0.22 -10.46 -2.42
N THR A 121 -0.37 -9.17 -2.68
CA THR A 121 -0.08 -8.12 -1.69
C THR A 121 -1.31 -7.70 -0.88
N GLN A 122 -2.52 -7.93 -1.38
CA GLN A 122 -3.76 -7.55 -0.71
C GLN A 122 -4.35 -8.72 0.07
N PHE A 123 -4.86 -8.41 1.26
CA PHE A 123 -5.45 -9.35 2.20
C PHE A 123 -6.80 -8.83 2.68
N ARG A 124 -7.68 -9.74 3.06
CA ARG A 124 -8.92 -9.45 3.78
C ARG A 124 -8.91 -10.18 5.11
N TYR A 125 -9.61 -9.60 6.07
CA TYR A 125 -9.88 -10.26 7.33
C TYR A 125 -11.23 -10.99 7.21
N GLU A 126 -11.24 -12.29 7.45
CA GLU A 126 -12.46 -13.09 7.56
C GLU A 126 -12.81 -13.21 9.05
N SER A 127 -13.90 -12.54 9.44
CA SER A 127 -14.36 -12.44 10.83
C SER A 127 -14.74 -13.79 11.42
N GLU A 128 -15.49 -14.60 10.66
CA GLU A 128 -15.97 -15.93 11.09
C GLU A 128 -14.81 -16.85 11.47
N GLN A 129 -13.74 -16.84 10.69
CA GLN A 129 -12.56 -17.68 10.93
C GLN A 129 -11.49 -16.97 11.75
N ASN A 130 -11.73 -15.71 12.12
CA ASN A 130 -10.75 -14.82 12.76
C ASN A 130 -9.38 -14.93 12.06
N LEU A 131 -9.37 -14.85 10.72
CA LEU A 131 -8.19 -15.16 9.92
C LEU A 131 -7.93 -14.11 8.84
N LEU A 132 -6.68 -13.68 8.74
CA LEU A 132 -6.22 -12.89 7.61
C LEU A 132 -5.90 -13.81 6.42
N LYS A 133 -6.68 -13.67 5.34
CA LYS A 133 -6.53 -14.44 4.09
C LYS A 133 -6.19 -13.51 2.91
N PRO A 134 -5.35 -13.96 1.97
CA PRO A 134 -5.12 -13.22 0.74
C PRO A 134 -6.38 -13.20 -0.14
N TYR A 135 -6.54 -12.15 -0.94
CA TYR A 135 -7.41 -12.22 -2.12
C TYR A 135 -6.89 -13.26 -3.13
N LEU A 136 -7.76 -13.70 -4.04
CA LEU A 136 -7.42 -14.74 -5.03
C LEU A 136 -6.20 -14.31 -5.86
N ILE A 137 -5.24 -15.23 -6.03
CA ILE A 137 -3.99 -15.00 -6.78
C ILE A 137 -4.11 -15.74 -8.12
N ARG A 138 -3.81 -15.05 -9.22
CA ARG A 138 -4.00 -15.56 -10.58
C ARG A 138 -3.21 -16.85 -10.85
N ASP A 139 -1.95 -16.88 -10.44
CA ASP A 139 -1.03 -17.98 -10.69
C ASP A 139 -0.12 -18.16 -9.47
N LYS A 140 -0.45 -19.12 -8.61
CA LYS A 140 0.32 -19.37 -7.38
C LYS A 140 1.69 -19.99 -7.67
N LYS A 141 1.82 -20.78 -8.75
CA LYS A 141 3.05 -21.51 -9.09
C LYS A 141 4.21 -20.54 -9.37
N ASN A 142 3.98 -19.48 -10.15
CA ASN A 142 5.04 -18.49 -10.45
C ASN A 142 5.04 -17.26 -9.52
N LEU A 143 4.31 -17.31 -8.39
CA LEU A 143 4.20 -16.18 -7.46
C LEU A 143 5.56 -15.80 -6.86
N ALA A 144 6.35 -16.78 -6.43
CA ALA A 144 7.65 -16.54 -5.80
C ALA A 144 8.60 -15.78 -6.75
N ARG A 145 8.68 -16.21 -8.02
CA ARG A 145 9.47 -15.56 -9.07
C ARG A 145 9.04 -14.10 -9.27
N ARG A 146 7.73 -13.85 -9.42
CA ARG A 146 7.21 -12.47 -9.60
C ARG A 146 7.49 -11.58 -8.40
N ARG A 147 7.37 -12.11 -7.19
CA ARG A 147 7.68 -11.36 -5.95
C ARG A 147 9.16 -11.01 -5.86
N LYS A 148 10.05 -11.97 -6.11
CA LYS A 148 11.51 -11.74 -6.15
C LYS A 148 11.87 -10.64 -7.15
N ASN A 149 11.36 -10.73 -8.38
CA ASN A 149 11.63 -9.74 -9.44
C ASN A 149 11.09 -8.33 -9.12
N ALA A 150 10.04 -8.24 -8.29
CA ALA A 150 9.47 -6.97 -7.83
C ALA A 150 10.15 -6.43 -6.55
N GLY A 151 11.14 -7.13 -5.99
CA GLY A 151 11.76 -6.75 -4.71
C GLY A 151 10.83 -6.95 -3.50
N LEU A 152 9.88 -7.89 -3.61
CA LEU A 152 9.00 -8.28 -2.52
C LEU A 152 9.60 -9.46 -1.75
N GLU A 153 9.44 -9.43 -0.42
CA GLU A 153 9.71 -10.60 0.43
C GLU A 153 8.86 -11.82 0.00
N SER A 154 9.21 -13.03 0.43
CA SER A 154 8.43 -14.23 0.09
C SER A 154 6.98 -14.10 0.58
N PHE A 155 6.04 -14.73 -0.14
CA PHE A 155 4.63 -14.63 0.20
C PHE A 155 4.34 -15.15 1.62
N THR A 156 4.98 -16.27 1.99
CA THR A 156 4.85 -16.90 3.30
C THR A 156 5.36 -16.00 4.43
N VAL A 157 6.51 -15.34 4.26
CA VAL A 157 7.07 -14.44 5.28
C VAL A 157 6.18 -13.20 5.44
N ASN A 158 5.75 -12.57 4.34
CA ASN A 158 4.80 -11.45 4.38
C ASN A 158 3.50 -11.83 5.11
N MET A 159 2.91 -12.98 4.74
CA MET A 159 1.66 -13.45 5.35
C MET A 159 1.82 -13.70 6.85
N LYS A 160 2.92 -14.33 7.28
CA LYS A 160 3.23 -14.56 8.71
C LYS A 160 3.35 -13.23 9.45
N ARG A 161 4.10 -12.27 8.89
CA ARG A 161 4.27 -10.92 9.46
C ARG A 161 2.95 -10.17 9.59
N LEU A 162 2.11 -10.19 8.55
CA LEU A 162 0.81 -9.54 8.59
C LEU A 162 -0.12 -10.15 9.65
N ARG A 163 -0.16 -11.49 9.77
CA ARG A 163 -0.95 -12.19 10.81
C ARG A 163 -0.49 -11.87 12.23
N LEU A 164 0.81 -11.70 12.44
CA LEU A 164 1.35 -11.25 13.73
C LEU A 164 0.87 -9.84 14.07
N ASN A 165 0.91 -8.92 13.10
CA ASN A 165 0.53 -7.52 13.29
C ASN A 165 -0.95 -7.32 13.64
N VAL A 166 -1.84 -8.17 13.13
CA VAL A 166 -3.27 -8.14 13.47
C VAL A 166 -3.62 -8.89 14.76
N GLY A 167 -2.61 -9.36 15.52
CA GLY A 167 -2.82 -10.01 16.82
C GLY A 167 -3.36 -11.44 16.75
N LEU A 168 -3.39 -12.06 15.57
CA LEU A 168 -4.03 -13.37 15.34
C LEU A 168 -3.29 -14.58 15.93
N ASN A 169 -2.10 -14.39 16.50
CA ASN A 169 -1.37 -15.47 17.18
C ASN A 169 -1.52 -15.48 18.72
N LYS A 170 -2.16 -14.48 19.34
CA LYS A 170 -2.30 -14.46 20.82
C LYS A 170 -3.52 -15.22 21.35
N LYS A 171 -4.53 -15.53 20.52
CA LYS A 171 -5.75 -16.23 20.96
C LYS A 171 -5.74 -17.75 20.74
N ASN A 172 -4.89 -18.29 19.85
CA ASN A 172 -4.82 -19.74 19.61
C ASN A 172 -4.00 -20.53 20.64
N LYS A 173 -3.25 -19.87 21.55
CA LYS A 173 -2.57 -20.56 22.65
C LYS A 173 -3.45 -20.85 23.87
N ARG A 174 -4.68 -20.29 23.94
CA ARG A 174 -5.58 -20.48 25.10
C ARG A 174 -6.66 -21.56 24.91
N LYS A 175 -6.74 -22.19 23.73
CA LYS A 175 -7.72 -23.26 23.46
C LYS A 175 -7.15 -24.68 23.45
N ASN A 176 -5.83 -24.87 23.59
CA ASN A 176 -5.20 -26.20 23.62
C ASN A 176 -4.56 -26.54 24.99
N ILE A 177 -5.05 -25.96 26.08
CA ILE A 177 -4.64 -26.34 27.45
C ILE A 177 -5.90 -26.45 28.31
N LYS A 178 -6.81 -27.37 27.93
CA LYS A 178 -7.85 -27.95 28.77
C LYS A 178 -8.27 -29.25 28.11
N GLU A 179 -7.46 -30.28 28.33
CA GLU A 179 -7.76 -31.71 28.26
C GLU A 179 -6.41 -32.43 28.36
N VAL A 180 -6.05 -32.73 29.61
CA VAL A 180 -5.53 -33.99 30.19
C VAL A 180 -5.50 -33.75 31.69
#